data_AF-A0A1Y3BKL8-F1
#
_entry.id   AF-A0A1Y3BKL8-F1
#
_cell.length_a   1.000
_cell.length_b   1.000
_cell.length_c   1.000
_cell.angle_alpha   90.00
_cell.angle_beta   90.00
_cell.angle_gamma   90.00
#
_symmetry.space_group_name_H-M   'P 1'
#
loop_
_entity.id
_entity.type
_entity.pdbx_description
1 polymer ?
#
loop_
_entity_poly.entity_id
_entity_poly.type
_entity_poly.pdbx_seq_one_letter_code
_entity_poly.pdbx_strand_id
1 'polypeptide(L)'
;MNSLVKCNNNRKRKHNDANSSNDSRAHTYFQFRGQEVCRSFFLYVFGCGNKRFKNVLKHFISNGIDSPRHESVYNNCLNKIAMNRRQREALIFIQNYGQQNALQIAGCFRTGLNNQLKDLYLLPNNPNQSRRHIYEQYSSTCLELKIEPLSFALWQELWNLYYPNIQTFNDRIDPCFECRQYQQRLIR
;
A
#
# COMPACT_ATOMS: atom_id res chain seq x y z
N MET A 1 -9.17 -21.45 -30.93
CA MET A 1 -8.30 -22.60 -31.25
C MET A 1 -8.17 -22.72 -32.76
N ASN A 2 -6.97 -22.44 -33.30
CA ASN A 2 -6.24 -23.31 -34.21
C ASN A 2 -5.18 -22.56 -35.03
N SER A 3 -3.97 -23.11 -34.95
CA SER A 3 -2.82 -22.98 -35.84
C SER A 3 -2.10 -21.63 -35.86
N LEU A 4 -0.77 -21.66 -35.78
CA LEU A 4 0.12 -21.25 -36.87
C LEU A 4 1.60 -21.40 -36.47
N VAL A 5 2.08 -22.64 -36.55
CA VAL A 5 3.41 -22.90 -37.12
C VAL A 5 3.24 -24.17 -37.95
N LYS A 6 3.09 -24.02 -39.27
CA LYS A 6 3.29 -25.12 -40.22
C LYS A 6 4.54 -24.77 -41.02
N CYS A 7 5.63 -25.48 -40.74
CA CYS A 7 6.79 -25.51 -41.62
C CYS A 7 6.46 -26.44 -42.78
N ASN A 8 6.32 -25.91 -44.00
CA ASN A 8 6.22 -26.74 -45.19
C ASN A 8 7.41 -26.45 -46.11
N ASN A 9 8.32 -27.42 -46.15
CA ASN A 9 9.48 -27.44 -47.05
C ASN A 9 8.98 -27.82 -48.44
N ASN A 10 8.87 -26.88 -49.36
CA ASN A 10 8.95 -27.14 -50.80
C ASN A 10 9.01 -25.84 -51.61
N ARG A 11 10.19 -25.52 -52.13
CA ARG A 11 10.37 -24.88 -53.45
C ARG A 11 11.85 -24.94 -53.85
N LYS A 12 12.16 -25.83 -54.79
CA LYS A 12 13.37 -25.80 -55.60
C LYS A 12 13.31 -24.58 -56.54
N ARG A 13 14.37 -23.75 -56.58
CA ARG A 13 14.86 -23.10 -57.82
C ARG A 13 16.23 -22.42 -57.61
N LYS A 14 17.22 -22.99 -58.32
CA LYS A 14 18.46 -22.49 -58.93
C LYS A 14 19.54 -21.77 -58.09
N HIS A 15 20.74 -22.38 -58.17
CA HIS A 15 22.08 -21.94 -57.78
C HIS A 15 22.43 -20.49 -58.18
N ASN A 16 23.08 -19.79 -57.26
CA ASN A 16 24.39 -19.16 -57.50
C ASN A 16 25.13 -19.08 -56.15
N ASP A 17 26.36 -19.57 -56.15
CA ASP A 17 27.23 -19.77 -54.98
C ASP A 17 27.82 -18.45 -54.46
N ALA A 18 27.83 -18.28 -53.13
CA ALA A 18 29.00 -17.88 -52.32
C ALA A 18 28.59 -17.58 -50.87
N ASN A 19 29.18 -18.33 -49.93
CA ASN A 19 29.31 -18.05 -48.49
C ASN A 19 28.14 -17.37 -47.75
N SER A 20 27.31 -18.17 -47.08
CA SER A 20 26.56 -17.65 -45.93
C SER A 20 26.44 -18.72 -44.86
N SER A 21 26.97 -18.43 -43.66
CA SER A 21 26.70 -19.17 -42.44
C SER A 21 25.22 -19.59 -42.39
N ASN A 22 24.95 -20.87 -42.15
CA ASN A 22 23.60 -21.41 -41.92
C ASN A 22 22.99 -20.81 -40.63
N ASP A 23 22.62 -19.53 -40.65
CA ASP A 23 21.61 -18.95 -39.76
C ASP A 23 20.29 -19.01 -40.53
N SER A 24 19.71 -20.22 -40.61
CA SER A 24 18.35 -20.41 -41.10
C SER A 24 17.36 -19.87 -40.08
N ARG A 25 17.35 -18.54 -39.93
CA ARG A 25 16.41 -17.83 -39.07
C ARG A 25 15.00 -18.22 -39.50
N ALA A 26 14.33 -19.02 -38.68
CA ALA A 26 13.01 -19.56 -38.99
C ALA A 26 12.07 -18.41 -39.40
N HIS A 27 11.61 -18.42 -40.66
CA HIS A 27 10.71 -17.39 -41.16
C HIS A 27 9.36 -17.53 -40.46
N THR A 28 9.01 -16.55 -39.65
CA THR A 28 7.73 -16.52 -38.92
C THR A 28 6.66 -15.92 -39.82
N TYR A 29 5.65 -16.72 -40.18
CA TYR A 29 4.49 -16.25 -40.93
C TYR A 29 3.46 -15.66 -39.97
N PHE A 30 2.98 -14.44 -40.27
CA PHE A 30 1.90 -13.80 -39.53
C PHE A 30 0.62 -13.93 -40.33
N GLN A 31 -0.51 -14.15 -39.65
CA GLN A 31 -1.81 -14.18 -40.32
C GLN A 31 -2.81 -13.24 -39.64
N PHE A 32 -3.67 -12.68 -40.47
CA PHE A 32 -4.84 -11.92 -40.05
C PHE A 32 -6.05 -12.39 -40.87
N ARG A 33 -7.11 -12.86 -40.19
CA ARG A 33 -8.32 -13.42 -40.85
C ARG A 33 -8.01 -14.52 -41.89
N GLY A 34 -7.02 -15.36 -41.61
CA GLY A 34 -6.62 -16.47 -42.49
C GLY A 34 -5.74 -16.08 -43.69
N GLN A 35 -5.37 -14.80 -43.83
CA GLN A 35 -4.45 -14.34 -44.87
C GLN A 35 -3.08 -14.04 -44.28
N GLU A 36 -2.02 -14.34 -45.04
CA GLU A 36 -0.65 -14.00 -44.66
C GLU A 36 -0.43 -12.49 -44.74
N VAL A 37 0.13 -11.93 -43.69
CA VAL A 37 0.39 -10.50 -43.56
C VAL A 37 1.83 -10.25 -43.12
N CYS A 38 2.34 -9.05 -43.40
CA CYS A 38 3.64 -8.66 -42.88
C CYS A 38 3.57 -8.40 -41.37
N ARG A 39 4.72 -8.51 -40.71
CA ARG A 39 4.86 -8.27 -39.27
C ARG A 39 4.36 -6.88 -38.85
N SER A 40 4.69 -5.84 -39.62
CA SER A 40 4.29 -4.47 -39.31
C SER A 40 2.77 -4.30 -39.30
N PHE A 41 2.08 -4.88 -40.29
CA PHE A 41 0.62 -4.89 -40.35
C PHE A 41 0.02 -5.66 -39.18
N PHE A 42 0.53 -6.85 -38.87
CA PHE A 42 0.07 -7.64 -37.73
C PHE A 42 0.17 -6.84 -36.42
N LEU A 43 1.32 -6.22 -36.15
CA LEU A 43 1.53 -5.41 -34.97
C LEU A 43 0.62 -4.18 -34.92
N TYR A 44 0.38 -3.53 -36.06
CA TYR A 44 -0.52 -2.39 -36.17
C TYR A 44 -1.96 -2.76 -35.82
N VAL A 45 -2.49 -3.82 -36.43
CA VAL A 45 -3.88 -4.26 -36.22
C VAL A 45 -4.13 -4.69 -34.78
N PHE A 46 -3.14 -5.33 -34.13
CA PHE A 46 -3.24 -5.74 -32.73
C PHE A 46 -2.75 -4.67 -31.74
N GLY A 47 -2.46 -3.44 -32.19
CA GLY A 47 -2.03 -2.34 -31.31
C GLY A 47 -0.80 -2.68 -30.46
N CYS A 48 0.13 -3.48 -31.00
CA CYS A 48 1.23 -4.07 -30.25
C CYS A 48 2.58 -3.54 -30.74
N GLY A 49 3.28 -2.76 -29.91
CA GLY A 49 4.63 -2.31 -30.23
C GLY A 49 5.65 -3.46 -30.25
N ASN A 50 6.78 -3.27 -30.95
CA ASN A 50 7.83 -4.28 -31.09
C ASN A 50 8.35 -4.85 -29.76
N LYS A 51 8.54 -3.99 -28.75
CA LYS A 51 8.99 -4.40 -27.40
C LYS A 51 7.96 -5.31 -26.73
N ARG A 52 6.69 -4.90 -26.76
CA ARG A 52 5.57 -5.65 -26.19
C ARG A 52 5.43 -7.01 -26.88
N PHE A 53 5.51 -7.04 -28.21
CA PHE A 53 5.45 -8.28 -28.98
C PHE A 53 6.57 -9.26 -28.61
N LYS A 54 7.82 -8.79 -28.51
CA LYS A 54 8.96 -9.63 -28.07
C LYS A 54 8.73 -10.22 -26.67
N ASN A 55 8.21 -9.41 -25.74
CA ASN A 55 7.92 -9.86 -24.39
C ASN A 55 6.80 -10.91 -24.36
N VAL A 56 5.73 -10.69 -25.12
CA VAL A 56 4.62 -11.64 -25.26
C VAL A 56 5.11 -12.95 -25.87
N LEU A 57 5.90 -12.89 -26.94
CA LEU A 57 6.46 -14.09 -27.58
C LEU A 57 7.38 -14.86 -26.63
N LYS A 58 8.26 -14.16 -25.90
CA LYS A 58 9.15 -14.77 -24.90
C LYS A 58 8.35 -15.48 -23.81
N HIS A 59 7.32 -14.82 -23.28
CA HIS A 59 6.43 -15.39 -22.27
C HIS A 59 5.67 -16.60 -22.79
N PHE A 60 5.14 -16.50 -24.00
CA PHE A 60 4.39 -17.58 -24.63
C PHE A 60 5.25 -18.84 -24.83
N ILE A 61 6.50 -18.67 -25.25
CA ILE A 61 7.45 -19.79 -25.40
C ILE A 61 7.75 -20.46 -24.05
N SER A 62 7.90 -19.70 -22.96
CA SER A 62 8.25 -20.27 -21.66
C SER A 62 7.06 -20.82 -20.88
N ASN A 63 5.89 -20.18 -20.98
CA ASN A 63 4.76 -20.39 -20.06
C ASN A 63 3.44 -20.75 -20.79
N GLY A 64 3.42 -20.79 -22.13
CA GLY A 64 2.21 -21.05 -22.92
C GLY A 64 1.22 -19.88 -22.93
N ILE A 65 -0.08 -20.19 -22.93
CA ILE A 65 -1.19 -19.21 -23.05
C ILE A 65 -1.52 -18.54 -21.71
N ASP A 66 -0.87 -18.95 -20.62
CA ASP A 66 -1.07 -18.34 -19.30
C ASP A 66 -0.81 -16.82 -19.35
N SER A 67 -1.60 -16.05 -18.62
CA SER A 67 -1.29 -14.64 -18.40
C SER A 67 -0.01 -14.52 -17.56
N PRO A 68 0.89 -13.56 -17.83
CA PRO A 68 2.00 -13.27 -16.94
C PRO A 68 1.48 -13.02 -15.51
N ARG A 69 1.74 -13.95 -14.59
CA ARG A 69 1.41 -13.79 -13.17
C ARG A 69 2.38 -12.78 -12.57
N HIS A 70 1.89 -11.58 -12.26
CA HIS A 70 2.67 -10.59 -11.53
C HIS A 70 2.72 -10.99 -10.04
N GLU A 71 3.89 -11.42 -9.55
CA GLU A 71 4.09 -11.85 -8.15
C GLU A 71 3.72 -10.76 -7.13
N SER A 72 3.67 -9.48 -7.54
CA SER A 72 3.29 -8.36 -6.67
C SER A 72 1.86 -8.45 -6.13
N VAL A 73 0.94 -9.13 -6.80
CA VAL A 73 -0.47 -9.20 -6.37
C VAL A 73 -0.61 -10.03 -5.09
N TYR A 74 0.13 -11.13 -4.95
CA TYR A 74 0.10 -11.96 -3.73
C TYR A 74 0.92 -11.35 -2.59
N ASN A 75 2.09 -10.80 -2.89
CA ASN A 75 2.96 -10.14 -1.90
C ASN A 75 2.27 -8.92 -1.25
N ASN A 76 1.40 -8.23 -1.98
CA ASN A 76 0.63 -7.11 -1.43
C ASN A 76 -0.44 -7.54 -0.41
N CYS A 77 -1.04 -8.73 -0.53
CA CYS A 77 -2.08 -9.18 0.40
C CYS A 77 -1.52 -9.49 1.79
N LEU A 78 -0.40 -10.22 1.86
CA LEU A 78 0.26 -10.52 3.14
C LEU A 78 0.78 -9.24 3.80
N ASN A 79 1.38 -8.34 3.03
CA ASN A 79 1.82 -7.04 3.51
C ASN A 79 0.65 -6.19 4.02
N LYS A 80 -0.50 -6.21 3.33
CA LYS A 80 -1.71 -5.50 3.76
C LYS A 80 -2.28 -6.05 5.06
N ILE A 81 -2.32 -7.38 5.23
CA ILE A 81 -2.79 -8.02 6.47
C ILE A 81 -1.86 -7.65 7.64
N ALA A 82 -0.54 -7.76 7.43
CA ALA A 82 0.46 -7.37 8.43
C ALA A 82 0.37 -5.88 8.80
N MET A 83 0.15 -4.99 7.83
CA MET A 83 -0.08 -3.57 8.07
C MET A 83 -1.35 -3.33 8.89
N ASN A 84 -2.48 -3.91 8.49
CA ASN A 84 -3.75 -3.76 9.21
C ASN A 84 -3.64 -4.25 10.66
N ARG A 85 -2.91 -5.34 10.90
CA ARG A 85 -2.65 -5.86 12.25
C ARG A 85 -1.86 -4.84 13.08
N ARG A 86 -0.76 -4.31 12.55
CA ARG A 86 0.08 -3.30 13.23
C ARG A 86 -0.68 -2.03 13.54
N GLN A 87 -1.53 -1.56 12.61
CA GLN A 87 -2.41 -0.42 12.84
C GLN A 87 -3.38 -0.67 13.99
N ARG A 88 -3.99 -1.85 14.08
CA ARG A 88 -4.88 -2.22 15.18
C ARG A 88 -4.13 -2.25 16.52
N GLU A 89 -2.95 -2.85 16.58
CA GLU A 89 -2.14 -2.92 17.80
C GLU A 89 -1.71 -1.52 18.27
N ALA A 90 -1.34 -0.63 17.35
CA ALA A 90 -1.06 0.77 17.67
C ALA A 90 -2.28 1.51 18.24
N LEU A 91 -3.47 1.29 17.68
CA LEU A 91 -4.71 1.89 18.18
C LEU A 91 -5.05 1.41 19.59
N ILE A 92 -4.88 0.11 19.86
CA ILE A 92 -5.06 -0.47 21.20
C ILE A 92 -4.08 0.15 22.19
N PHE A 93 -2.80 0.29 21.79
CA PHE A 93 -1.80 0.96 22.62
C PHE A 93 -2.20 2.39 22.97
N ILE A 94 -2.61 3.20 21.98
CA ILE A 94 -3.02 4.60 22.20
C ILE A 94 -4.19 4.69 23.17
N GLN A 95 -5.20 3.83 22.99
CA GLN A 95 -6.38 3.79 23.85
C GLN A 95 -6.00 3.44 25.28
N ASN A 96 -5.24 2.35 25.48
CA ASN A 96 -4.84 1.90 26.80
C ASN A 96 -3.96 2.95 27.50
N TYR A 97 -3.04 3.56 26.75
CA TYR A 97 -2.19 4.62 27.27
C TYR A 97 -3.01 5.81 27.76
N GLY A 98 -3.98 6.28 26.96
CA GLY A 98 -4.88 7.37 27.34
C GLY A 98 -5.71 7.01 28.57
N GLN A 99 -6.27 5.80 28.64
CA GLN A 99 -7.07 5.38 29.79
C GLN A 99 -6.26 5.27 31.10
N GLN A 100 -4.98 4.89 31.01
CA GLN A 100 -4.12 4.70 32.17
C GLN A 100 -3.44 5.99 32.66
N ASN A 101 -3.06 6.87 31.73
CA ASN A 101 -2.18 8.01 32.02
C ASN A 101 -2.88 9.37 31.93
N ALA A 102 -4.08 9.44 31.33
CA ALA A 102 -4.81 10.69 31.21
C ALA A 102 -5.75 10.93 32.39
N LEU A 103 -5.96 12.20 32.70
CA LEU A 103 -7.07 12.64 33.54
C LEU A 103 -8.36 12.52 32.72
N GLN A 104 -9.26 11.64 33.15
CA GLN A 104 -10.62 11.59 32.62
C GLN A 104 -11.40 12.77 33.20
N ILE A 105 -11.90 13.65 32.34
CA ILE A 105 -12.68 14.81 32.76
C ILE A 105 -14.17 14.49 32.58
N ALA A 106 -15.00 15.02 33.48
CA ALA A 106 -16.44 15.09 33.28
C ALA A 106 -16.75 16.03 32.11
N GLY A 107 -16.61 15.52 30.89
CA GLY A 107 -16.77 16.25 29.65
C GLY A 107 -16.77 15.28 28.48
N CYS A 108 -17.71 15.47 27.55
CA CYS A 108 -17.83 14.62 26.38
C CYS A 108 -17.25 15.35 25.16
N PHE A 109 -16.33 14.70 24.45
CA PHE A 109 -15.80 15.14 23.17
C PHE A 109 -16.70 14.62 22.04
N ARG A 110 -17.18 15.51 21.17
CA ARG A 110 -17.93 15.14 19.97
C ARG A 110 -16.95 14.82 18.85
N THR A 111 -16.91 13.56 18.41
CA THR A 111 -16.12 13.20 17.23
C THR A 111 -16.87 13.52 15.95
N GLY A 112 -16.19 14.19 15.00
CA GLY A 112 -16.78 14.61 13.72
C GLY A 112 -17.13 13.46 12.77
N LEU A 113 -16.61 12.25 13.00
CA LEU A 113 -16.83 11.13 12.09
C LEU A 113 -18.27 10.59 12.16
N ASN A 114 -18.90 10.62 13.34
CA ASN A 114 -20.23 10.02 13.57
C ASN A 114 -21.07 10.77 14.62
N ASN A 115 -20.68 11.99 15.04
CA ASN A 115 -21.28 12.71 16.18
C ASN A 115 -21.35 11.90 17.49
N GLN A 116 -20.53 10.85 17.62
CA GLN A 116 -20.48 10.02 18.80
C GLN A 116 -19.85 10.81 19.94
N LEU A 117 -20.49 10.77 21.11
CA LEU A 117 -19.94 11.30 22.34
C LEU A 117 -18.92 10.29 22.86
N LYS A 118 -17.68 10.73 23.02
CA LYS A 118 -16.61 9.99 23.68
C LYS A 118 -16.14 10.75 24.91
N ASP A 119 -15.66 10.05 25.91
CA ASP A 119 -15.05 10.69 27.07
C ASP A 119 -13.78 11.44 26.67
N LEU A 120 -13.59 12.62 27.26
CA LEU A 120 -12.38 13.42 27.07
C LEU A 120 -11.29 12.92 28.02
N TYR A 121 -10.16 12.54 27.43
CA TYR A 121 -8.95 12.15 28.15
C TYR A 121 -7.89 13.24 27.96
N LEU A 122 -7.47 13.89 29.05
CA LEU A 122 -6.40 14.89 29.02
C LEU A 122 -5.10 14.32 29.59
N LEU A 123 -4.11 14.16 28.72
CA LEU A 123 -2.74 13.81 29.09
C LEU A 123 -2.04 15.05 29.67
N PRO A 124 -1.34 14.97 30.81
CA PRO A 124 -0.59 16.10 31.36
C PRO A 124 0.39 16.72 30.34
N ASN A 125 0.55 18.04 30.41
CA ASN A 125 1.43 18.81 29.53
C ASN A 125 2.90 18.73 29.98
N ASN A 126 3.43 17.51 30.03
CA ASN A 126 4.79 17.26 30.52
C ASN A 126 5.67 16.82 29.35
N PRO A 127 6.97 17.16 29.32
CA PRO A 127 7.88 16.73 28.25
C PRO A 127 7.93 15.19 28.13
N ASN A 128 7.84 14.50 29.27
CA ASN A 128 7.80 13.03 29.39
C ASN A 128 6.44 12.40 29.02
N GLN A 129 5.48 13.19 28.54
CA GLN A 129 4.17 12.72 28.08
C GLN A 129 3.77 13.39 26.76
N SER A 130 4.76 13.96 26.06
CA SER A 130 4.57 14.41 24.69
C SER A 130 4.23 13.21 23.79
N ARG A 131 3.44 13.45 22.73
CA ARG A 131 3.12 12.39 21.74
C ARG A 131 4.36 11.70 21.18
N ARG A 132 5.47 12.43 21.07
CA ARG A 132 6.74 11.87 20.64
C ARG A 132 7.30 10.88 21.65
N HIS A 133 7.31 11.24 22.93
CA HIS A 133 7.75 10.34 24.00
C HIS A 133 6.87 9.09 24.09
N ILE A 134 5.55 9.25 23.96
CA ILE A 134 4.59 8.13 23.95
C ILE A 134 4.88 7.19 22.78
N TYR A 135 5.17 7.75 21.60
CA TYR A 135 5.59 6.96 20.44
C TYR A 135 6.93 6.24 20.69
N GLU A 136 7.89 6.85 21.37
CA GLU A 136 9.17 6.20 21.71
C GLU A 136 8.98 5.00 22.64
N GLN A 137 8.03 5.08 23.58
CA GLN A 137 7.62 3.95 24.42
C GLN A 137 6.95 2.85 23.57
N TYR A 138 6.02 3.22 22.69
CA TYR A 138 5.40 2.29 21.73
C TYR A 138 6.46 1.61 20.85
N SER A 139 7.38 2.37 20.28
CA SER A 139 8.43 1.85 19.40
C SER A 139 9.36 0.91 20.15
N SER A 140 9.76 1.26 21.37
CA SER A 140 10.62 0.41 22.21
C SER A 140 9.93 -0.91 22.55
N THR A 141 8.66 -0.87 22.97
CA THR A 141 7.88 -2.09 23.27
C THR A 141 7.64 -2.96 22.03
N CYS A 142 7.43 -2.37 20.84
CA CYS A 142 7.39 -3.14 19.59
C CYS A 142 8.70 -3.88 19.32
N LEU A 143 9.84 -3.20 19.51
CA LEU A 143 11.16 -3.80 19.31
C LEU A 143 11.44 -4.93 20.29
N GLU A 144 11.05 -4.79 21.57
CA GLU A 144 11.13 -5.84 22.58
C GLU A 144 10.31 -7.08 22.20
N LEU A 145 9.12 -6.86 21.64
CA LEU A 145 8.23 -7.91 21.14
C LEU A 145 8.64 -8.47 19.76
N LYS A 146 9.75 -7.99 19.18
CA LYS A 146 10.24 -8.33 17.83
C LYS A 146 9.22 -8.03 16.72
N ILE A 147 8.42 -6.98 16.91
CA ILE A 147 7.45 -6.48 15.94
C ILE A 147 8.00 -5.18 15.34
N GLU A 148 7.88 -5.01 14.03
CA GLU A 148 8.28 -3.77 13.37
C GLU A 148 7.28 -2.64 13.70
N PRO A 149 7.70 -1.55 14.37
CA PRO A 149 6.81 -0.44 14.72
C PRO A 149 6.30 0.29 13.47
N LEU A 150 5.14 0.93 13.58
CA LEU A 150 4.69 1.89 12.57
C LEU A 150 5.60 3.11 12.55
N SER A 151 5.67 3.81 11.42
CA SER A 151 6.33 5.11 11.37
C SER A 151 5.60 6.12 12.26
N PHE A 152 6.34 7.07 12.82
CA PHE A 152 5.77 8.12 13.67
C PHE A 152 4.64 8.90 12.97
N ALA A 153 4.83 9.22 11.69
CA ALA A 153 3.84 9.97 10.91
C ALA A 153 2.51 9.22 10.80
N LEU A 154 2.57 7.92 10.43
CA LEU A 154 1.38 7.08 10.31
C LEU A 154 0.72 6.88 11.68
N TRP A 155 1.52 6.66 12.73
CA TRP A 155 1.00 6.51 14.09
C TRP A 155 0.27 7.78 14.56
N GLN A 156 0.82 8.96 14.26
CA GLN A 156 0.19 10.25 14.59
C GLN A 156 -1.10 10.48 13.80
N GLU A 157 -1.13 10.09 12.52
CA GLU A 157 -2.33 10.14 11.69
C GLU A 157 -3.45 9.27 12.26
N LEU A 158 -3.12 8.03 12.64
CA LEU A 158 -4.07 7.11 13.29
C LEU A 158 -4.61 7.66 14.61
N TRP A 159 -3.75 8.24 15.45
CA TRP A 159 -4.19 8.90 16.69
C TRP A 159 -5.23 9.97 16.39
N ASN A 160 -4.91 10.89 15.47
CA ASN A 160 -5.78 12.02 15.14
C ASN A 160 -7.14 11.56 14.57
N LEU A 161 -7.14 10.50 13.78
CA LEU A 161 -8.35 9.99 13.12
C LEU A 161 -9.27 9.25 14.11
N TYR A 162 -8.72 8.37 14.95
CA TYR A 162 -9.52 7.45 15.76
C TYR A 162 -9.73 7.91 17.21
N TYR A 163 -8.75 8.62 17.78
CA TYR A 163 -8.74 9.08 19.17
C TYR A 163 -8.49 10.60 19.30
N PRO A 164 -9.26 11.46 18.60
CA PRO A 164 -9.16 12.91 18.78
C PRO A 164 -9.58 13.38 20.18
N ASN A 165 -10.28 12.52 20.92
CA ASN A 165 -10.70 12.74 22.31
C ASN A 165 -9.57 12.53 23.34
N ILE A 166 -8.41 12.01 22.92
CA ILE A 166 -7.21 11.92 23.77
C ILE A 166 -6.30 13.08 23.39
N GLN A 167 -6.27 14.10 24.24
CA GLN A 167 -5.57 15.36 23.99
C GLN A 167 -4.52 15.61 25.06
N THR A 168 -3.45 16.31 24.69
CA THR A 168 -2.53 16.86 25.69
C THR A 168 -3.20 18.08 26.31
N PHE A 169 -3.18 18.17 27.63
CA PHE A 169 -3.60 19.32 28.38
C PHE A 169 -2.90 20.54 27.82
N ASN A 170 -3.66 21.58 27.52
CA ASN A 170 -3.10 22.86 27.15
C ASN A 170 -3.50 23.79 28.28
N ASP A 171 -2.51 24.41 28.94
CA ASP A 171 -2.75 25.36 30.03
C ASP A 171 -3.60 26.57 29.58
N ARG A 172 -3.80 26.70 28.26
CA ARG A 172 -4.69 27.68 27.62
C ARG A 172 -6.14 27.24 27.47
N ILE A 173 -6.56 26.09 28.02
CA ILE A 173 -7.98 25.81 28.22
C ILE A 173 -8.43 26.73 29.35
N ASP A 174 -8.70 27.96 28.96
CA ASP A 174 -9.19 29.00 29.83
C ASP A 174 -10.48 28.47 30.48
N PRO A 175 -10.56 28.36 31.82
CA PRO A 175 -11.76 27.85 32.45
C PRO A 175 -12.94 28.71 31.98
N CYS A 176 -14.09 28.08 31.70
CA CYS A 176 -15.29 28.89 31.42
C CYS A 176 -15.52 29.88 32.57
N PHE A 177 -16.25 30.96 32.31
CA PHE A 177 -16.47 32.01 33.31
C PHE A 177 -16.91 31.44 34.67
N GLU A 178 -17.79 30.44 34.66
CA GLU A 178 -18.25 29.73 35.86
C GLU A 178 -17.11 28.97 36.57
N CYS A 179 -16.31 28.17 35.86
CA CYS A 179 -15.16 27.46 36.42
C CYS A 179 -14.13 28.41 37.03
N ARG A 180 -13.91 29.59 36.41
CA ARG A 180 -13.06 30.66 36.97
C ARG A 180 -13.60 31.18 38.30
N GLN A 181 -14.90 31.42 38.40
CA GLN A 181 -15.54 31.83 39.65
C GLN A 181 -15.46 30.77 40.75
N TYR A 182 -15.57 29.48 40.39
CA TYR A 182 -15.40 28.39 41.36
C TYR A 182 -13.96 28.29 41.88
N GLN A 183 -12.95 28.43 41.02
CA GLN A 183 -11.54 28.47 41.45
C GLN A 183 -11.29 29.60 42.46
N GLN A 184 -11.84 30.79 42.23
CA GLN A 184 -11.72 31.93 43.15
C GLN A 184 -12.36 31.66 44.52
N ARG A 185 -13.32 30.73 44.62
CA ARG A 185 -13.95 30.33 45.89
C ARG A 185 -13.17 29.26 46.64
N LEU A 186 -12.36 28.46 45.95
CA LEU A 186 -11.55 27.38 46.51
C LEU A 186 -10.21 27.86 47.11
N ILE A 187 -9.72 29.03 46.71
CA ILE A 187 -8.49 29.65 47.26
C ILE A 187 -8.83 30.43 48.55
N ARG A 188 -9.56 29.82 49.49
CA ARG A 188 -9.83 30.39 50.82
C ARG A 188 -9.15 29.58 51.89
#